data_AF-A0A401S2N8-F1
#
_entry.id   AF-A0A401S2N8-F1
#
_cell.length_a   1.000
_cell.length_b   1.000
_cell.length_c   1.000
_cell.angle_alpha   90.00
_cell.angle_beta   90.00
_cell.angle_gamma   90.00
#
_symmetry.space_group_name_H-M   'P 1'
#
loop_
_entity.id
_entity.type
_entity.pdbx_description
1 polymer ?
#
loop_
_entity_poly.entity_id
_entity_poly.type
_entity_poly.pdbx_seq_one_letter_code
_entity_poly.pdbx_strand_id
1 'polypeptide(L)'
;MDLINGQLSAIYFTATASESQITLMDALVFKAIQPEELSSCGWNKKEKHSSSPIGVAFTRRFNHVSFWVVREILTAQTLKIRAEVLSHYVKTAKKLYELNNLHALMAVVLGLQSAPIFRLTKNMGAFEQER
;
A
#
# COMPACT_ATOMS: atom_id res chain seq x y z
N MET A 1 -21.94 13.02 9.52
CA MET A 1 -22.11 12.47 8.16
C MET A 1 -22.20 13.66 7.23
N ASP A 2 -21.06 14.13 6.70
CA ASP A 2 -21.06 15.20 5.70
C ASP A 2 -20.51 14.66 4.39
N LEU A 3 -21.46 14.41 3.49
CA LEU A 3 -21.33 13.86 2.13
C LEU A 3 -21.08 14.99 1.12
N ILE A 4 -20.08 15.84 1.36
CA ILE A 4 -19.79 16.95 0.44
C ILE A 4 -18.39 16.72 -0.15
N ASN A 5 -18.38 16.32 -1.43
CA ASN A 5 -17.22 16.29 -2.37
C ASN A 5 -16.46 14.98 -2.63
N GLY A 6 -16.97 13.78 -2.33
CA GLY A 6 -16.54 12.52 -3.01
C GLY A 6 -15.04 12.14 -2.96
N GLN A 7 -14.20 12.94 -2.31
CA GLN A 7 -12.80 12.70 -2.01
C GLN A 7 -12.76 12.49 -0.51
N LEU A 8 -12.83 11.23 -0.08
CA LEU A 8 -12.24 10.85 1.18
C LEU A 8 -10.77 11.24 1.08
N SER A 9 -10.38 12.40 1.62
CA SER A 9 -8.96 12.70 1.72
C SER A 9 -8.39 11.61 2.62
N ALA A 10 -7.42 10.84 2.12
CA ALA A 10 -6.78 9.74 2.85
C ALA A 10 -6.25 10.15 4.24
N ILE A 11 -6.15 11.44 4.50
CA ILE A 11 -5.68 12.06 5.74
C ILE A 11 -6.71 11.98 6.88
N TYR A 12 -8.01 11.79 6.61
CA TYR A 12 -9.07 11.78 7.65
C TYR A 12 -9.47 10.39 8.16
N PHE A 13 -8.93 9.31 7.58
CA PHE A 13 -9.07 8.00 8.21
C PHE A 13 -8.00 7.89 9.30
N THR A 14 -8.42 7.83 10.56
CA THR A 14 -7.50 7.77 11.72
C THR A 14 -6.49 6.62 11.54
N ALA A 15 -5.22 7.00 11.37
CA ALA A 15 -4.05 6.17 11.01
C ALA A 15 -3.61 5.12 12.05
N THR A 16 -4.53 4.61 12.86
CA THR A 16 -4.26 3.52 13.81
C THR A 16 -5.28 2.39 13.65
N ALA A 17 -6.53 2.75 13.32
CA ALA A 17 -7.60 1.81 13.02
C ALA A 17 -7.37 1.11 11.67
N SER A 18 -6.81 1.82 10.69
CA SER A 18 -6.52 1.28 9.35
C SER A 18 -5.48 0.17 9.34
N GLU A 19 -4.36 0.36 10.03
CA GLU A 19 -3.19 -0.53 9.97
C GLU A 19 -3.47 -1.86 10.65
N SER A 20 -4.17 -1.79 11.78
CA SER A 20 -4.65 -2.97 12.50
C SER A 20 -5.68 -3.75 11.68
N GLN A 21 -6.58 -3.06 10.96
CA GLN A 21 -7.53 -3.69 10.04
C GLN A 21 -6.86 -4.30 8.81
N ILE A 22 -5.90 -3.59 8.19
CA ILE A 22 -5.08 -4.11 7.08
C ILE A 22 -4.39 -5.39 7.54
N THR A 23 -3.77 -5.36 8.71
CA THR A 23 -3.09 -6.52 9.30
C THR A 23 -4.03 -7.67 9.58
N LEU A 24 -5.22 -7.40 10.11
CA LEU A 24 -6.23 -8.43 10.32
C LEU A 24 -6.65 -9.09 8.99
N MET A 25 -6.96 -8.28 7.98
CA MET A 25 -7.36 -8.79 6.66
C MET A 25 -6.24 -9.60 5.99
N ASP A 26 -5.00 -9.12 6.05
CA ASP A 26 -3.85 -9.83 5.47
C ASP A 26 -3.59 -11.14 6.22
N ALA A 27 -3.68 -11.13 7.56
CA ALA A 27 -3.52 -12.34 8.37
C ALA A 27 -4.58 -13.40 8.05
N LEU A 28 -5.83 -12.99 7.81
CA LEU A 28 -6.91 -13.91 7.44
C LEU A 28 -6.64 -14.57 6.08
N VAL A 29 -6.21 -13.80 5.08
CA VAL A 29 -5.89 -14.34 3.75
C VAL A 29 -4.64 -15.21 3.80
N PHE A 30 -3.59 -14.77 4.52
CA PHE A 30 -2.36 -15.53 4.66
C PHE A 30 -2.60 -16.90 5.31
N LYS A 31 -3.42 -16.96 6.36
CA LYS A 31 -3.79 -18.21 7.04
C LYS A 31 -4.66 -19.13 6.18
N ALA A 32 -5.34 -18.61 5.18
CA ALA A 32 -6.20 -19.39 4.29
C ALA A 32 -5.42 -20.08 3.15
N ILE A 33 -4.16 -19.70 2.91
CA ILE A 33 -3.32 -20.31 1.87
C ILE A 33 -3.09 -21.78 2.21
N GLN A 34 -3.47 -22.68 1.29
CA GLN A 34 -3.26 -24.10 1.48
C GLN A 34 -1.85 -24.52 1.05
N PRO A 35 -1.21 -25.51 1.72
CA PRO A 35 0.11 -26.01 1.34
C PRO A 35 0.23 -26.46 -0.13
N GLU A 36 -0.86 -27.00 -0.70
CA GLU A 36 -0.93 -27.47 -2.09
C GLU A 36 -0.84 -26.31 -3.09
N GLU A 37 -1.33 -25.12 -2.71
CA GLU A 37 -1.17 -23.92 -3.52
C GLU A 37 0.30 -23.52 -3.62
N LEU A 38 1.09 -23.82 -2.58
CA LEU A 38 2.53 -23.53 -2.49
C LEU A 38 3.38 -24.61 -3.17
N SER A 39 3.06 -25.89 -2.97
CA SER A 39 3.83 -27.00 -3.53
C SER A 39 3.69 -27.12 -5.05
N SER A 40 2.53 -26.72 -5.61
CA SER A 40 2.25 -26.79 -7.05
C SER A 40 3.01 -25.75 -7.89
N CYS A 41 3.60 -24.73 -7.26
CA CYS A 41 4.15 -23.54 -7.93
C CYS A 41 3.16 -22.95 -8.96
N GLY A 42 1.85 -23.04 -8.66
CA GLY A 42 0.76 -22.73 -9.59
C GLY A 42 0.56 -21.24 -9.85
N TRP A 43 1.00 -20.36 -8.94
CA TRP A 43 0.75 -18.92 -8.99
C TRP A 43 1.32 -18.20 -10.22
N ASN A 44 2.32 -18.79 -10.89
CA ASN A 44 2.91 -18.25 -12.13
C ASN A 44 2.40 -18.92 -13.41
N LYS A 45 1.48 -19.89 -13.30
CA LYS A 45 0.92 -20.60 -14.45
C LYS A 45 -0.34 -19.91 -14.97
N LYS A 46 -0.81 -20.28 -16.16
CA LYS A 46 -2.03 -19.71 -16.77
C LYS A 46 -3.27 -20.02 -15.92
N GLU A 47 -3.27 -21.16 -15.23
CA GLU A 47 -4.33 -21.73 -14.41
C GLU A 47 -4.15 -21.37 -12.92
N LYS A 48 -3.39 -20.31 -12.62
CA LYS A 48 -3.09 -19.84 -11.26
C LYS A 48 -4.33 -19.58 -10.40
N HIS A 49 -5.44 -19.19 -11.02
CA HIS A 49 -6.70 -18.92 -10.32
C HIS A 49 -7.39 -20.20 -9.83
N SER A 50 -7.07 -21.34 -10.42
CA SER A 50 -7.58 -22.65 -9.99
C SER A 50 -6.59 -23.38 -9.09
N SER A 51 -5.29 -23.24 -9.37
CA SER A 51 -4.21 -23.97 -8.65
C SER A 51 -3.69 -23.26 -7.41
N SER A 52 -3.71 -21.93 -7.38
CA SER A 52 -3.25 -21.11 -6.24
C SER A 52 -4.19 -19.92 -5.99
N PRO A 53 -5.51 -20.12 -5.84
CA PRO A 53 -6.50 -19.04 -5.75
C PRO A 53 -6.21 -18.04 -4.62
N ILE A 54 -5.85 -18.52 -3.42
CA ILE A 54 -5.60 -17.67 -2.25
C ILE A 54 -4.24 -17.00 -2.38
N GLY A 55 -3.21 -17.74 -2.84
CA GLY A 55 -1.89 -17.15 -3.10
C GLY A 55 -1.94 -16.01 -4.13
N VAL A 56 -2.72 -16.18 -5.20
CA VAL A 56 -2.97 -15.13 -6.20
C VAL A 56 -3.76 -13.97 -5.61
N ALA A 57 -4.77 -14.24 -4.79
CA ALA A 57 -5.53 -13.19 -4.11
C ALA A 57 -4.64 -12.37 -3.16
N PHE A 58 -3.72 -13.02 -2.44
CA PHE A 58 -2.78 -12.36 -1.55
C PHE A 58 -1.80 -11.46 -2.31
N THR A 59 -1.28 -11.95 -3.44
CA THR A 59 -0.46 -11.14 -4.36
C THR A 59 -1.24 -9.95 -4.93
N ARG A 60 -2.54 -10.12 -5.23
CA ARG A 60 -3.39 -9.01 -5.69
C ARG A 60 -3.59 -7.96 -4.62
N ARG A 61 -3.75 -8.34 -3.35
CA ARG A 61 -3.82 -7.40 -2.22
C ARG A 61 -2.54 -6.57 -2.11
N PHE A 62 -1.38 -7.21 -2.19
CA PHE A 62 -0.08 -6.54 -2.21
C PHE A 62 0.01 -5.46 -3.28
N ASN A 63 -0.35 -5.82 -4.52
CA ASN A 63 -0.31 -4.89 -5.65
C ASN A 63 -1.30 -3.73 -5.44
N HIS A 64 -2.50 -4.02 -4.95
CA HIS A 64 -3.50 -2.99 -4.68
C HIS A 64 -3.00 -1.97 -3.66
N VAL A 65 -2.43 -2.41 -2.53
CA VAL A 65 -1.88 -1.49 -1.52
C VAL A 65 -0.75 -0.64 -2.11
N SER A 66 0.16 -1.27 -2.86
CA SER A 66 1.28 -0.56 -3.51
C SER A 66 0.78 0.52 -4.48
N PHE A 67 -0.18 0.19 -5.35
CA PHE A 67 -0.76 1.15 -6.30
C PHE A 67 -1.58 2.23 -5.60
N TRP A 68 -2.27 1.90 -4.51
CA TRP A 68 -3.06 2.86 -3.76
C TRP A 68 -2.17 3.94 -3.15
N VAL A 69 -1.05 3.55 -2.53
CA VAL A 69 -0.04 4.48 -2.00
C VAL A 69 0.43 5.44 -3.09
N VAL A 70 0.81 4.91 -4.26
CA VAL A 70 1.26 5.73 -5.41
C VAL A 70 0.16 6.70 -5.85
N ARG A 71 -1.07 6.21 -5.99
CA ARG A 71 -2.22 7.02 -6.42
C ARG A 71 -2.44 8.19 -5.46
N GLU A 72 -2.57 7.93 -4.16
CA GLU A 72 -2.87 8.98 -3.17
C GLU A 72 -1.81 10.09 -3.17
N ILE A 73 -0.52 9.73 -3.32
CA ILE A 73 0.56 10.72 -3.40
C ILE A 73 0.45 11.54 -4.70
N LEU A 74 0.23 10.88 -5.84
CA LEU A 74 0.18 11.57 -7.14
C LEU A 74 -1.08 12.43 -7.32
N THR A 75 -2.20 12.06 -6.70
CA THR A 75 -3.46 12.80 -6.77
C THR A 75 -3.58 13.91 -5.71
N ALA A 76 -2.58 14.07 -4.84
CA ALA A 76 -2.57 15.14 -3.85
C ALA A 76 -2.51 16.53 -4.53
N GLN A 77 -3.50 17.37 -4.22
CA GLN A 77 -3.79 18.62 -4.94
C GLN A 77 -2.67 19.67 -4.84
N THR A 78 -2.01 19.77 -3.69
CA THR A 78 -0.94 20.76 -3.46
C THR A 78 0.35 20.07 -3.01
N LEU A 79 1.49 20.75 -3.19
CA LEU A 79 2.79 20.25 -2.73
C LEU A 79 2.79 19.98 -1.22
N LYS A 80 2.16 20.87 -0.43
CA LYS A 80 2.03 20.72 1.02
C LYS A 80 1.27 19.45 1.40
N ILE A 81 0.08 19.26 0.83
CA ILE A 81 -0.74 18.07 1.08
C ILE A 81 0.01 16.81 0.65
N ARG A 82 0.73 16.86 -0.46
CA ARG A 82 1.52 15.74 -0.96
C ARG A 82 2.63 15.33 0.01
N ALA A 83 3.35 16.30 0.58
CA ALA A 83 4.36 16.05 1.61
C ALA A 83 3.75 15.42 2.87
N GLU A 84 2.55 15.87 3.28
CA GLU A 84 1.80 15.29 4.39
C GLU A 84 1.39 13.83 4.11
N VAL A 85 0.90 13.53 2.91
CA VAL A 85 0.55 12.16 2.47
C VAL A 85 1.78 11.25 2.42
N LEU A 86 2.92 11.74 1.90
CA LEU A 86 4.19 11.01 1.93
C LEU A 86 4.61 10.68 3.36
N SER A 87 4.60 11.68 4.26
CA SER A 87 4.93 11.50 5.68
C SER A 87 3.99 10.50 6.36
N HIS A 88 2.70 10.53 6.02
CA HIS A 88 1.72 9.59 6.51
C HIS A 88 2.10 8.14 6.15
N TYR A 89 2.39 7.84 4.88
CA TYR A 89 2.75 6.48 4.47
C TYR A 89 4.08 5.98 5.06
N VAL A 90 5.03 6.88 5.35
CA VAL A 90 6.24 6.53 6.12
C VAL A 90 5.88 6.11 7.55
N LYS A 91 4.95 6.81 8.20
CA LYS A 91 4.45 6.44 9.55
C LYS A 91 3.66 5.14 9.51
N THR A 92 2.82 4.94 8.50
CA THR A 92 2.09 3.69 8.25
C THR A 92 3.05 2.52 8.10
N ALA A 93 4.12 2.66 7.30
CA ALA A 93 5.15 1.63 7.16
C ALA A 93 5.79 1.29 8.53
N LYS A 94 6.19 2.30 9.31
CA LYS A 94 6.71 2.08 10.67
C LYS A 94 5.72 1.31 11.55
N LYS A 95 4.42 1.65 11.49
CA LYS A 95 3.40 0.97 12.30
C LYS A 95 3.18 -0.48 11.85
N LEU A 96 3.18 -0.75 10.55
CA LEU A 96 3.09 -2.11 10.01
C LEU A 96 4.30 -2.97 10.42
N TYR A 97 5.48 -2.37 10.52
CA TYR A 97 6.67 -3.02 11.08
C TYR A 97 6.48 -3.38 12.56
N GLU A 98 5.96 -2.46 13.39
CA GLU A 98 5.64 -2.73 14.81
C GLU A 98 4.60 -3.85 14.98
N LEU A 99 3.66 -3.98 14.03
CA LEU A 99 2.65 -5.04 13.99
C LEU A 99 3.17 -6.35 13.39
N ASN A 100 4.43 -6.41 12.95
CA ASN A 100 5.03 -7.53 12.20
C ASN A 100 4.26 -7.89 10.91
N ASN A 101 3.49 -6.96 10.34
CA ASN A 101 2.87 -7.15 9.03
C ASN A 101 3.86 -6.78 7.92
N LEU A 102 4.79 -7.70 7.66
CA LEU A 102 5.82 -7.51 6.63
C LEU A 102 5.23 -7.47 5.21
N HIS A 103 4.08 -8.09 4.99
CA HIS A 103 3.42 -8.11 3.68
C HIS A 103 2.96 -6.71 3.27
N ALA A 104 2.12 -6.06 4.09
CA ALA A 104 1.67 -4.70 3.82
C ALA A 104 2.80 -3.67 3.94
N LEU A 105 3.74 -3.86 4.89
CA LEU A 105 4.93 -3.02 5.00
C LEU A 105 5.66 -2.94 3.66
N MET A 106 5.97 -4.11 3.08
CA MET A 106 6.68 -4.15 1.80
C MET A 106 5.85 -3.55 0.66
N ALA A 107 4.53 -3.74 0.65
CA ALA A 107 3.67 -3.10 -0.34
C ALA A 107 3.75 -1.56 -0.27
N VAL A 108 3.72 -0.98 0.94
CA VAL A 108 3.86 0.46 1.14
C VAL A 108 5.25 0.94 0.72
N VAL A 109 6.31 0.23 1.12
CA VAL A 109 7.70 0.58 0.76
C VAL A 109 7.88 0.56 -0.77
N LEU A 110 7.37 -0.45 -1.47
CA LEU A 110 7.46 -0.50 -2.93
C LEU A 110 6.65 0.60 -3.61
N GLY A 111 5.49 0.97 -3.05
CA GLY A 111 4.76 2.15 -3.51
C GLY A 111 5.60 3.43 -3.41
N LEU A 112 6.23 3.66 -2.26
CA LEU A 112 7.09 4.81 -2.00
C LEU A 112 8.37 4.84 -2.85
N GLN A 113 8.95 3.67 -3.14
CA GLN A 113 10.16 3.54 -3.97
C GLN A 113 9.87 3.43 -5.47
N SER A 114 8.60 3.43 -5.86
CA SER A 114 8.23 3.33 -7.28
C SER A 114 8.77 4.52 -8.08
N ALA A 115 9.11 4.27 -9.35
CA ALA A 115 9.67 5.27 -10.25
C ALA A 115 8.91 6.62 -10.30
N PRO A 116 7.55 6.68 -10.31
CA PRO A 116 6.85 7.96 -10.28
C PRO A 116 7.05 8.74 -8.97
N ILE A 117 7.10 8.05 -7.82
CA ILE A 117 7.31 8.71 -6.52
C ILE A 117 8.76 9.14 -6.37
N PHE A 118 9.73 8.30 -6.76
CA PHE A 118 11.15 8.65 -6.71
C PHE A 118 11.47 9.92 -7.52
N ARG A 119 10.95 10.04 -8.75
CA ARG A 119 11.13 11.25 -9.58
C ARG A 119 10.48 12.48 -8.95
N LEU A 120 9.31 12.31 -8.34
CA LEU A 120 8.62 13.38 -7.65
C LEU A 120 9.47 13.95 -6.50
N THR A 121 10.02 13.09 -5.64
CA THR A 121 10.82 13.53 -4.48
C THR A 121 12.08 14.28 -4.92
N LYS A 122 12.75 13.81 -5.98
CA LYS A 122 13.91 14.49 -6.57
C LYS A 122 13.57 15.92 -7.04
N ASN A 123 12.44 16.07 -7.73
CA ASN A 123 12.01 17.39 -8.20
C ASN A 123 11.56 18.29 -7.04
N MET A 124 10.85 17.75 -6.04
CA MET A 124 10.43 18.51 -4.87
C MET A 124 11.62 19.03 -4.05
N GLY A 125 12.67 18.22 -3.87
CA GLY A 125 13.90 18.67 -3.19
C GLY A 125 14.68 19.75 -3.96
N ALA A 126 14.55 19.81 -5.29
CA ALA A 126 15.16 20.88 -6.09
C ALA A 126 14.45 22.23 -5.88
N PHE A 127 13.12 22.24 -5.71
CA PHE A 127 12.37 23.48 -5.47
C PHE A 127 12.61 24.10 -4.08
N GLU A 128 13.08 23.32 -3.10
CA GLU A 128 13.46 23.83 -1.77
C GLU A 128 14.85 24.50 -1.75
N GLN A 129 15.71 24.25 -2.76
CA GLN A 129 17.03 24.90 -2.88
C GLN A 129 17.01 26.23 -3.64
N GLU A 130 15.91 26.57 -4.31
CA GLU A 130 15.73 27.84 -5.03
C GLU A 130 14.95 28.90 -4.23
N ARG A 131 14.74 28.68 -2.93
CA ARG A 131 14.18 29.63 -1.97
C ARG A 131 15.19 29.98 -0.89
#